data_AF-A0AAU3C4D9-F1
#
_entry.id   AF-A0AAU3C4D9-F1
#
_cell.length_a   1.000
_cell.length_b   1.000
_cell.length_c   1.000
_cell.angle_alpha   90.00
_cell.angle_beta   90.00
_cell.angle_gamma   90.00
#
_symmetry.space_group_name_H-M   'P 1'
#
loop_
_entity.id
_entity.type
_entity.pdbx_description
1 polymer ?
#
loop_
_entity_poly.entity_id
_entity_poly.type
_entity_poly.pdbx_seq_one_letter_code
_entity_poly.pdbx_strand_id
1 'polypeptide(L)'
;MKVKVARAALTGVVLAALVGCGAGNGDSRTRERETTPSSPVPPSAAGRLSSADLQSRWWTWAASEPERTNPVADQDGSSCGRNQARDVWFLAGSFGGRVKRTCSVPGGVPLAFPLVNFIGEPSDCAGFMEVAKGSAVLDGEKAETEEHRGTSVSVRGAADNPVTGSGGSFTATGCGLWVQLEPLEPGPHTLTIRGESADFSVGVDYSLDVTSP
;
A
#
# COMPACT_ATOMS: atom_id res chain seq x y z
N MET A 1 -20.62 -4.83 -18.69
CA MET A 1 -20.96 -6.26 -18.86
C MET A 1 -21.08 -6.88 -17.46
N LYS A 2 -22.15 -7.61 -17.15
CA LYS A 2 -22.40 -8.18 -15.82
C LYS A 2 -21.89 -9.62 -15.77
N VAL A 3 -20.88 -9.91 -14.95
CA VAL A 3 -20.37 -11.28 -14.75
C VAL A 3 -21.08 -11.90 -13.55
N LYS A 4 -21.69 -13.07 -13.77
CA LYS A 4 -22.33 -13.90 -12.74
C LYS A 4 -21.28 -14.83 -12.11
N VAL A 5 -21.16 -14.83 -10.79
CA VAL A 5 -20.26 -15.73 -10.04
C VAL A 5 -21.02 -17.00 -9.67
N ALA A 6 -20.53 -18.15 -10.13
CA ALA A 6 -21.01 -19.47 -9.70
C ALA A 6 -20.24 -19.92 -8.46
N ARG A 7 -20.97 -20.36 -7.43
CA ARG A 7 -20.41 -20.91 -6.18
C ARG A 7 -20.07 -22.39 -6.38
N ALA A 8 -18.86 -22.79 -6.00
CA ALA A 8 -18.50 -24.20 -5.80
C ALA A 8 -18.15 -24.43 -4.33
N ALA A 9 -18.85 -25.39 -3.71
CA ALA A 9 -18.61 -25.87 -2.36
C ALA A 9 -17.58 -27.03 -2.39
N LEU A 10 -16.69 -27.10 -1.40
CA LEU A 10 -15.86 -28.27 -1.17
C LEU A 10 -16.13 -28.87 0.23
N THR A 11 -16.58 -30.12 0.19
CA THR A 11 -16.82 -31.02 1.31
C THR A 11 -15.50 -31.60 1.82
N GLY A 12 -15.33 -31.67 3.14
CA GLY A 12 -14.13 -32.20 3.78
C GLY A 12 -14.07 -33.73 3.87
N VAL A 13 -12.90 -34.24 4.22
CA VAL A 13 -12.69 -35.57 4.83
C VAL A 13 -11.55 -35.47 5.85
N VAL A 14 -11.85 -35.83 7.10
CA VAL A 14 -10.92 -36.12 8.19
C VAL A 14 -10.66 -37.63 8.16
N LEU A 15 -9.40 -38.06 8.35
CA LEU A 15 -9.11 -39.40 8.87
C LEU A 15 -7.90 -39.34 9.80
N ALA A 16 -8.08 -39.87 11.01
CA ALA A 16 -7.08 -40.02 12.06
C ALA A 16 -6.84 -41.52 12.33
N ALA A 17 -5.60 -41.89 12.72
CA ALA A 17 -5.21 -42.93 13.68
C ALA A 17 -3.75 -43.36 13.46
N LEU A 18 -2.94 -43.90 14.37
CA LEU A 18 -2.81 -43.94 15.84
C LEU A 18 -1.44 -44.64 16.10
N VAL A 19 -0.73 -44.19 17.14
CA VAL A 19 0.09 -44.96 18.12
C VAL A 19 1.36 -45.74 17.70
N GLY A 20 2.44 -45.44 18.42
CA GLY A 20 3.54 -46.37 18.70
C GLY A 20 4.46 -45.85 19.83
N CYS A 21 4.43 -46.49 21.00
CA CYS A 21 5.25 -46.18 22.18
C CYS A 21 6.67 -46.77 22.07
N GLY A 22 7.66 -46.09 22.67
CA GLY A 22 8.98 -46.67 22.95
C GLY A 22 9.77 -45.79 23.93
N ALA A 23 10.00 -46.31 25.14
CA ALA A 23 10.74 -45.66 26.22
C ALA A 23 12.25 -45.96 26.14
N GLY A 24 13.08 -45.01 26.57
CA GLY A 24 14.53 -45.20 26.73
C GLY A 24 15.16 -44.09 27.56
N ASN A 25 15.56 -44.42 28.79
CA ASN A 25 16.31 -43.61 29.76
C ASN A 25 17.62 -43.04 29.17
N GLY A 26 18.06 -41.89 29.67
CA GLY A 26 19.50 -41.66 29.88
C GLY A 26 20.02 -40.24 29.66
N ASP A 27 20.33 -39.62 30.79
CA ASP A 27 21.48 -38.74 31.03
C ASP A 27 21.36 -37.24 30.71
N SER A 28 21.23 -36.48 31.79
CA SER A 28 21.35 -35.04 31.89
C SER A 28 22.79 -34.61 31.61
N ARG A 29 23.03 -33.89 30.51
CA ARG A 29 24.21 -33.02 30.38
C ARG A 29 23.78 -31.63 29.97
N THR A 30 23.86 -30.73 30.94
CA THR A 30 23.76 -29.29 30.81
C THR A 30 24.77 -28.83 29.76
N ARG A 31 24.29 -28.40 28.58
CA ARG A 31 25.11 -27.71 27.59
C ARG A 31 24.90 -26.22 27.82
N GLU A 32 25.84 -25.59 28.51
CA GLU A 32 25.92 -24.15 28.64
C GLU A 32 25.89 -23.52 27.25
N ARG A 33 24.87 -22.70 27.01
CA ARG A 33 24.66 -21.96 25.78
C ARG A 33 25.53 -20.70 25.86
N GLU A 34 26.76 -20.83 25.38
CA GLU A 34 27.66 -19.70 25.20
C GLU A 34 27.00 -18.72 24.22
N THR A 35 26.53 -17.59 24.74
CA THR A 35 25.79 -16.59 23.98
C THR A 35 26.82 -15.70 23.29
N THR A 36 27.08 -15.98 22.02
CA THR A 36 27.82 -15.05 21.15
C THR A 36 27.06 -13.71 21.14
N PRO A 37 27.72 -12.56 21.33
CA PRO A 37 27.05 -11.28 21.22
C PRO A 37 26.57 -11.11 19.78
N SER A 38 25.24 -11.06 19.60
CA SER A 38 24.66 -10.70 18.32
C SER A 38 25.02 -9.25 18.05
N SER A 39 25.68 -8.99 16.93
CA SER A 39 25.89 -7.64 16.41
C SER A 39 24.56 -6.87 16.39
N PRO A 40 24.54 -5.55 16.61
CA PRO A 40 23.30 -4.79 16.58
C PRO A 40 22.69 -4.93 15.18
N VAL A 41 21.51 -5.54 15.12
CA VAL A 41 20.62 -5.45 13.97
C VAL A 41 20.30 -3.95 13.81
N PRO A 42 20.49 -3.33 12.63
CA PRO A 42 20.02 -1.97 12.40
C PRO A 42 18.53 -1.89 12.77
N PRO A 43 18.04 -0.76 13.29
CA PRO A 43 16.65 -0.66 13.72
C PRO A 43 15.74 -1.16 12.58
N SER A 44 14.96 -2.20 12.88
CA SER A 44 14.01 -2.77 11.95
C SER A 44 13.04 -1.70 11.46
N ALA A 45 12.56 -1.86 10.23
CA ALA A 45 11.45 -1.17 9.59
C ALA A 45 10.14 -1.14 10.42
N ALA A 46 10.16 -0.49 11.57
CA ALA A 46 9.00 -0.21 12.40
C ALA A 46 8.26 0.98 11.76
N GLY A 47 7.54 0.73 10.66
CA GLY A 47 6.81 1.79 9.95
C GLY A 47 6.37 1.44 8.54
N ARG A 48 7.04 0.50 7.84
CA ARG A 48 6.61 0.07 6.51
C ARG A 48 5.44 -0.90 6.58
N LEU A 49 4.41 -0.60 5.81
CA LEU A 49 3.24 -1.45 5.64
C LEU A 49 3.57 -2.63 4.75
N SER A 50 2.95 -3.78 5.04
CA SER A 50 2.96 -4.91 4.12
C SER A 50 2.26 -4.53 2.81
N SER A 51 2.57 -5.20 1.70
CA SER A 51 1.89 -4.96 0.41
C SER A 51 0.36 -5.02 0.53
N ALA A 52 -0.17 -5.97 1.31
CA ALA A 52 -1.61 -6.13 1.51
C ALA A 52 -2.21 -4.95 2.30
N ASP A 53 -1.55 -4.54 3.39
CA ASP A 53 -2.01 -3.42 4.22
C ASP A 53 -1.90 -2.09 3.48
N LEU A 54 -0.75 -1.82 2.86
CA LEU A 54 -0.48 -0.62 2.08
C LEU A 54 -1.59 -0.38 1.05
N GLN A 55 -1.83 -1.38 0.21
CA GLN A 55 -2.75 -1.26 -0.90
C GLN A 55 -4.21 -1.24 -0.43
N SER A 56 -4.60 -2.12 0.51
CA SER A 56 -5.97 -2.14 1.04
C SER A 56 -6.35 -0.81 1.67
N ARG A 57 -5.42 -0.22 2.43
CA ARG A 57 -5.64 1.05 3.12
C ARG A 57 -5.64 2.24 2.17
N TRP A 58 -4.69 2.30 1.22
CA TRP A 58 -4.66 3.38 0.23
C TRP A 58 -5.91 3.36 -0.66
N TRP A 59 -6.33 2.20 -1.18
CA TRP A 59 -7.54 2.10 -2.01
C TRP A 59 -8.80 2.47 -1.22
N THR A 60 -8.88 2.07 0.05
CA THR A 60 -9.98 2.46 0.94
C THR A 60 -10.01 3.97 1.19
N TRP A 61 -8.86 4.57 1.45
CA TRP A 61 -8.75 6.02 1.63
C TRP A 61 -9.10 6.79 0.35
N ALA A 62 -8.55 6.38 -0.78
CA ALA A 62 -8.82 7.00 -2.09
C ALA A 62 -10.31 6.91 -2.45
N ALA A 63 -10.99 5.83 -2.10
CA ALA A 63 -12.42 5.62 -2.34
C ALA A 63 -13.33 6.20 -1.24
N SER A 64 -12.81 6.97 -0.28
CA SER A 64 -13.58 7.40 0.92
C SER A 64 -14.46 8.63 0.71
N GLU A 65 -14.31 9.34 -0.41
CA GLU A 65 -14.94 10.64 -0.66
C GLU A 65 -15.63 10.67 -2.03
N PRO A 66 -16.77 11.38 -2.17
CA PRO A 66 -17.37 11.69 -3.47
C PRO A 66 -16.46 12.63 -4.27
N GLU A 67 -16.69 12.71 -5.58
CA GLU A 67 -15.80 13.40 -6.54
C GLU A 67 -15.34 14.80 -6.10
N ARG A 68 -16.27 15.65 -5.62
CA ARG A 68 -15.99 17.05 -5.24
C ARG A 68 -14.94 17.19 -4.11
N THR A 69 -14.78 16.19 -3.26
CA THR A 69 -13.85 16.19 -2.12
C THR A 69 -12.86 15.03 -2.17
N ASN A 70 -12.77 14.36 -3.33
CA ASN A 70 -11.95 13.17 -3.48
C ASN A 70 -10.47 13.55 -3.68
N PRO A 71 -9.54 13.00 -2.88
CA PRO A 71 -8.12 13.36 -2.98
C PRO A 71 -7.46 12.96 -4.31
N VAL A 72 -8.01 12.00 -5.06
CA VAL A 72 -7.52 11.63 -6.40
C VAL A 72 -8.06 12.58 -7.48
N ALA A 73 -9.32 13.03 -7.35
CA ALA A 73 -9.96 14.00 -8.24
C ALA A 73 -9.43 15.43 -8.05
N ASP A 74 -8.97 15.72 -6.83
CA ASP A 74 -8.46 17.02 -6.40
C ASP A 74 -7.36 17.55 -7.33
N GLN A 75 -7.51 18.77 -7.82
CA GLN A 75 -6.58 19.40 -8.76
C GLN A 75 -5.51 20.25 -8.07
N ASP A 76 -5.75 20.69 -6.83
CA ASP A 76 -4.93 21.70 -6.14
C ASP A 76 -4.36 21.24 -4.78
N GLY A 77 -4.85 20.12 -4.23
CA GLY A 77 -4.37 19.55 -2.97
C GLY A 77 -5.20 19.94 -1.74
N SER A 78 -6.23 20.78 -1.90
CA SER A 78 -7.13 21.20 -0.82
C SER A 78 -7.87 20.06 -0.11
N SER A 79 -7.97 18.89 -0.74
CA SER A 79 -8.62 17.69 -0.21
C SER A 79 -7.63 16.64 0.31
N CYS A 80 -6.33 16.91 0.33
CA CYS A 80 -5.32 15.89 0.69
C CYS A 80 -5.45 15.37 2.13
N GLY A 81 -6.02 16.15 3.05
CA GLY A 81 -6.23 15.76 4.45
C GLY A 81 -7.56 15.05 4.73
N ARG A 82 -8.39 14.83 3.71
CA ARG A 82 -9.72 14.21 3.87
C ARG A 82 -9.57 12.74 4.24
N ASN A 83 -10.25 12.33 5.32
CA ASN A 83 -10.36 10.94 5.81
C ASN A 83 -9.02 10.17 5.92
N GLN A 84 -7.92 10.87 6.20
CA GLN A 84 -6.61 10.25 6.31
C GLN A 84 -6.53 9.25 7.47
N ALA A 85 -5.62 8.28 7.31
CA ALA A 85 -5.20 7.45 8.44
C ALA A 85 -4.35 8.26 9.42
N ARG A 86 -4.18 7.75 10.64
CA ARG A 86 -3.45 8.45 11.71
C ARG A 86 -1.99 8.04 11.83
N ASP A 87 -1.68 6.82 11.42
CA ASP A 87 -0.38 6.16 11.52
C ASP A 87 0.41 6.16 10.20
N VAL A 88 -0.21 6.61 9.12
CA VAL A 88 0.39 6.81 7.80
C VAL A 88 -0.38 7.91 7.07
N TRP A 89 0.32 8.76 6.34
CA TRP A 89 -0.28 9.76 5.48
C TRP A 89 -0.21 9.34 4.02
N PHE A 90 -1.37 9.13 3.40
CA PHE A 90 -1.41 8.74 1.99
C PHE A 90 -1.37 9.95 1.07
N LEU A 91 -0.57 9.88 0.00
CA LEU A 91 -0.65 10.84 -1.10
C LEU A 91 -1.31 10.20 -2.32
N ALA A 92 -2.11 11.00 -3.03
CA ALA A 92 -2.83 10.55 -4.21
C ALA A 92 -2.02 10.77 -5.49
N GLY A 93 -2.19 9.88 -6.46
CA GLY A 93 -1.95 10.17 -7.86
C GLY A 93 -3.07 11.04 -8.44
N SER A 94 -3.34 10.91 -9.74
CA SER A 94 -4.50 11.50 -10.40
C SER A 94 -5.25 10.45 -11.23
N PHE A 95 -6.41 10.79 -11.79
CA PHE A 95 -7.08 9.96 -12.81
C PHE A 95 -6.39 9.99 -14.19
N GLY A 96 -5.12 10.38 -14.21
CA GLY A 96 -4.33 10.59 -15.42
C GLY A 96 -3.87 12.03 -15.56
N GLY A 97 -2.97 12.27 -16.51
CA GLY A 97 -2.43 13.60 -16.79
C GLY A 97 -1.57 14.15 -15.66
N ARG A 98 -1.41 15.47 -15.61
CA ARG A 98 -0.54 16.17 -14.66
C ARG A 98 -1.28 17.19 -13.82
N VAL A 99 -1.03 17.19 -12.52
CA VAL A 99 -1.56 18.16 -11.57
C VAL A 99 -0.46 18.69 -10.65
N LYS A 100 -0.69 19.88 -10.09
CA LYS A 100 0.19 20.48 -9.08
C LYS A 100 -0.62 20.67 -7.81
N ARG A 101 -0.13 20.16 -6.69
CA ARG A 101 -0.87 20.16 -5.43
C ARG A 101 -0.07 20.76 -4.29
N THR A 102 -0.73 21.51 -3.44
CA THR A 102 -0.18 21.94 -2.15
C THR A 102 -0.90 21.21 -1.04
N CYS A 103 -0.17 20.56 -0.14
CA CYS A 103 -0.77 19.75 0.92
C CYS A 103 -0.07 19.99 2.26
N SER A 104 -0.85 20.25 3.30
CA SER A 104 -0.34 20.24 4.68
C SER A 104 -0.33 18.82 5.23
N VAL A 105 0.82 18.38 5.73
CA VAL A 105 1.05 17.02 6.23
C VAL A 105 1.45 17.10 7.71
N PRO A 106 0.87 16.27 8.60
CA PRO A 106 1.33 16.22 9.99
C PRO A 106 2.80 15.78 10.06
N GLY A 107 3.58 16.37 10.96
CA GLY A 107 4.92 15.88 11.27
C GLY A 107 4.89 14.53 11.98
N GLY A 108 5.96 13.74 11.82
CA GLY A 108 6.13 12.49 12.56
C GLY A 108 5.27 11.32 12.08
N VAL A 109 4.53 11.46 10.96
CA VAL A 109 3.83 10.34 10.32
C VAL A 109 4.53 9.92 9.02
N PRO A 110 4.70 8.61 8.76
CA PRO A 110 5.27 8.12 7.51
C PRO A 110 4.33 8.39 6.34
N LEU A 111 4.88 8.52 5.13
CA LEU A 111 4.11 8.78 3.91
C LEU A 111 4.09 7.55 3.02
N ALA A 112 2.98 7.33 2.30
CA ALA A 112 2.90 6.26 1.30
C ALA A 112 2.06 6.65 0.09
N PHE A 113 2.49 6.27 -1.10
CA PHE A 113 1.79 6.62 -2.35
C PHE A 113 2.18 5.73 -3.53
N PRO A 114 1.28 5.53 -4.50
CA PRO A 114 1.62 4.86 -5.74
C PRO A 114 2.30 5.84 -6.71
N LEU A 115 3.23 5.32 -7.51
CA LEU A 115 3.68 5.96 -8.74
C LEU A 115 2.68 5.71 -9.86
N VAL A 116 2.21 4.46 -9.93
CA VAL A 116 1.13 3.97 -10.79
C VAL A 116 0.61 2.68 -10.16
N ASN A 117 -0.70 2.48 -10.11
CA ASN A 117 -1.30 1.32 -9.47
C ASN A 117 -2.61 0.91 -10.13
N PHE A 118 -3.05 -0.30 -9.84
CA PHE A 118 -4.26 -0.88 -10.39
C PHE A 118 -4.91 -1.85 -9.40
N ILE A 119 -6.21 -2.07 -9.55
CA ILE A 119 -6.97 -3.08 -8.82
C ILE A 119 -7.90 -3.82 -9.79
N GLY A 120 -7.86 -5.14 -9.79
CA GLY A 120 -8.64 -5.99 -10.70
C GLY A 120 -8.40 -7.48 -10.47
N GLU A 121 -8.50 -8.28 -11.53
CA GLU A 121 -8.17 -9.70 -11.47
C GLU A 121 -6.64 -9.94 -11.51
N PRO A 122 -6.15 -11.10 -11.05
CA PRO A 122 -4.72 -11.42 -11.09
C PRO A 122 -4.07 -11.25 -12.48
N SER A 123 -4.78 -11.63 -13.55
CA SER A 123 -4.31 -11.49 -14.94
C SER A 123 -4.20 -10.02 -15.38
N ASP A 124 -5.12 -9.17 -14.93
CA ASP A 124 -5.12 -7.75 -15.24
C ASP A 124 -3.90 -7.08 -14.60
N CYS A 125 -3.63 -7.44 -13.34
CA CYS A 125 -2.44 -6.97 -12.63
C CYS A 125 -1.14 -7.45 -13.28
N ALA A 126 -1.08 -8.70 -13.76
CA ALA A 126 0.07 -9.20 -14.48
C ALA A 126 0.35 -8.38 -15.75
N GLY A 127 -0.68 -8.11 -16.55
CA GLY A 127 -0.54 -7.28 -17.76
C GLY A 127 -0.19 -5.82 -17.46
N PHE A 128 -0.83 -5.23 -16.46
CA PHE A 128 -0.55 -3.85 -16.02
C PHE A 128 0.91 -3.67 -15.59
N MET A 129 1.44 -4.64 -14.85
CA MET A 129 2.81 -4.58 -14.31
C MET A 129 3.89 -4.95 -15.33
N GLU A 130 3.55 -5.57 -16.46
CA GLU A 130 4.51 -5.92 -17.51
C GLU A 130 5.18 -4.67 -18.12
N VAL A 131 4.42 -3.58 -18.23
CA VAL A 131 4.86 -2.32 -18.86
C VAL A 131 4.87 -1.13 -17.89
N ALA A 132 4.59 -1.37 -16.61
CA ALA A 132 4.56 -0.31 -15.60
C ALA A 132 5.97 0.27 -15.39
N LYS A 133 6.06 1.61 -15.41
CA LYS A 133 7.26 2.34 -15.00
C LYS A 133 6.88 3.58 -14.22
N GLY A 134 7.77 4.01 -13.34
CA GLY A 134 7.55 5.19 -12.53
C GLY A 134 8.78 5.62 -11.77
N SER A 135 8.75 6.84 -11.26
CA SER A 135 9.73 7.37 -10.33
C SER A 135 9.10 8.39 -9.39
N ALA A 136 9.67 8.51 -8.20
CA ALA A 136 9.46 9.66 -7.34
C ALA A 136 10.77 10.35 -7.00
N VAL A 137 10.72 11.67 -6.88
CA VAL A 137 11.84 12.51 -6.46
C VAL A 137 11.37 13.39 -5.32
N LEU A 138 11.94 13.18 -4.12
CA LEU A 138 11.72 13.97 -2.92
C LEU A 138 12.94 14.89 -2.74
N ASP A 139 12.73 16.21 -2.74
CA ASP A 139 13.78 17.22 -2.53
C ASP A 139 15.03 17.05 -3.41
N GLY A 140 14.81 16.59 -4.64
CA GLY A 140 15.88 16.33 -5.61
C GLY A 140 16.49 14.93 -5.54
N GLU A 141 16.15 14.13 -4.53
CA GLU A 141 16.62 12.75 -4.37
C GLU A 141 15.58 11.73 -4.81
N LYS A 142 16.02 10.68 -5.53
CA LYS A 142 15.13 9.63 -5.99
C LYS A 142 14.68 8.75 -4.82
N ALA A 143 13.38 8.61 -4.63
CA ALA A 143 12.82 7.71 -3.63
C ALA A 143 12.90 6.23 -4.07
N GLU A 144 13.06 5.34 -3.09
CA GLU A 144 13.04 3.89 -3.31
C GLU A 144 11.66 3.44 -3.77
N THR A 145 11.61 2.64 -4.84
CA THR A 145 10.35 2.12 -5.42
C THR A 145 10.18 0.66 -5.05
N GLU A 146 9.01 0.32 -4.53
CA GLU A 146 8.57 -1.04 -4.23
C GLU A 146 7.66 -1.55 -5.36
N GLU A 147 7.96 -2.74 -5.89
CA GLU A 147 7.14 -3.39 -6.91
C GLU A 147 6.19 -4.41 -6.29
N HIS A 148 4.89 -4.29 -6.59
CA HIS A 148 3.87 -5.24 -6.16
C HIS A 148 3.13 -5.78 -7.38
N ARG A 149 3.50 -7.00 -7.81
CA ARG A 149 2.94 -7.65 -9.01
C ARG A 149 1.48 -8.09 -8.86
N GLY A 150 1.04 -8.32 -7.63
CA GLY A 150 -0.31 -8.76 -7.32
C GLY A 150 -0.41 -9.16 -5.86
N THR A 151 -1.40 -8.64 -5.15
CA THR A 151 -1.66 -8.93 -3.74
C THR A 151 -3.16 -8.90 -3.49
N SER A 152 -3.69 -9.83 -2.71
CA SER A 152 -5.10 -9.79 -2.30
C SER A 152 -5.33 -8.57 -1.40
N VAL A 153 -6.26 -7.70 -1.78
CA VAL A 153 -6.58 -6.46 -1.06
C VAL A 153 -8.05 -6.40 -0.71
N SER A 154 -8.36 -5.80 0.44
CA SER A 154 -9.74 -5.54 0.88
C SER A 154 -10.01 -4.04 0.83
N VAL A 155 -11.00 -3.62 0.06
CA VAL A 155 -11.33 -2.21 -0.15
C VAL A 155 -12.70 -1.91 0.42
N ARG A 156 -12.83 -0.75 1.08
CA ARG A 156 -14.12 -0.20 1.50
C ARG A 156 -14.34 1.18 0.87
N GLY A 157 -15.22 1.27 -0.11
CA GLY A 157 -15.57 2.52 -0.78
C GLY A 157 -16.79 3.20 -0.17
N ALA A 158 -16.81 4.54 -0.20
CA ALA A 158 -18.01 5.33 0.01
C ALA A 158 -18.96 5.22 -1.20
N ALA A 159 -20.24 5.51 -1.01
CA ALA A 159 -21.18 5.60 -2.12
C ALA A 159 -20.72 6.69 -3.11
N ASP A 160 -20.89 6.44 -4.41
CA ASP A 160 -20.58 7.38 -5.49
C ASP A 160 -19.14 7.92 -5.52
N ASN A 161 -18.18 7.18 -4.93
CA ASN A 161 -16.77 7.54 -5.02
C ASN A 161 -16.27 7.34 -6.47
N PRO A 162 -15.44 8.25 -7.00
CA PRO A 162 -14.96 8.17 -8.38
C PRO A 162 -13.87 7.10 -8.60
N VAL A 163 -13.30 6.53 -7.53
CA VAL A 163 -12.16 5.63 -7.59
C VAL A 163 -12.57 4.19 -7.93
N THR A 164 -13.63 3.69 -7.29
CA THR A 164 -14.17 2.34 -7.52
C THR A 164 -15.58 2.36 -8.15
N GLY A 165 -16.22 3.53 -8.22
CA GLY A 165 -17.56 3.71 -8.77
C GLY A 165 -18.69 3.06 -7.96
N SER A 166 -18.40 2.44 -6.83
CA SER A 166 -19.39 1.77 -5.99
C SER A 166 -18.99 1.78 -4.51
N GLY A 167 -19.99 1.92 -3.65
CA GLY A 167 -19.82 1.83 -2.20
C GLY A 167 -19.84 0.39 -1.68
N GLY A 168 -19.39 0.22 -0.44
CA GLY A 168 -19.37 -1.08 0.25
C GLY A 168 -17.98 -1.71 0.28
N SER A 169 -17.91 -2.98 0.68
CA SER A 169 -16.66 -3.72 0.83
C SER A 169 -16.52 -4.84 -0.19
N PHE A 170 -15.34 -4.98 -0.76
CA PHE A 170 -15.00 -6.06 -1.70
C PHE A 170 -13.52 -6.44 -1.60
N THR A 171 -13.18 -7.59 -2.17
CA THR A 171 -11.80 -8.08 -2.31
C THR A 171 -11.44 -8.14 -3.78
N ALA A 172 -10.19 -7.81 -4.10
CA ALA A 172 -9.63 -7.89 -5.46
C ALA A 172 -8.11 -8.11 -5.39
N THR A 173 -7.45 -8.16 -6.55
CA THR A 173 -5.98 -8.13 -6.63
C THR A 173 -5.52 -6.70 -6.85
N GLY A 174 -4.73 -6.16 -5.92
CA GLY A 174 -4.03 -4.89 -6.07
C GLY A 174 -2.61 -5.11 -6.58
N CYS A 175 -2.15 -4.21 -7.45
CA CYS A 175 -0.78 -4.17 -7.93
C CYS A 175 -0.34 -2.72 -8.19
N GLY A 176 0.97 -2.50 -8.33
CA GLY A 176 1.52 -1.21 -8.69
C GLY A 176 2.99 -1.04 -8.34
N LEU A 177 3.49 0.13 -8.68
CA LEU A 177 4.76 0.67 -8.19
C LEU A 177 4.45 1.65 -7.07
N TRP A 178 5.06 1.45 -5.91
CA TRP A 178 4.75 2.17 -4.68
C TRP A 178 6.00 2.76 -4.04
N VAL A 179 5.80 3.75 -3.19
CA VAL A 179 6.84 4.34 -2.35
C VAL A 179 6.30 4.46 -0.94
N GLN A 180 7.14 4.08 0.02
CA GLN A 180 6.94 4.33 1.44
C GLN A 180 8.13 5.15 1.95
N LEU A 181 7.84 6.27 2.61
CA LEU A 181 8.82 7.18 3.16
C LEU A 181 8.70 7.19 4.69
N GLU A 182 9.84 7.27 5.36
CA GLU A 182 9.89 7.66 6.77
C GLU A 182 9.25 9.05 6.96
N PRO A 183 8.85 9.41 8.20
CA PRO A 183 8.34 10.75 8.48
C PRO A 183 9.30 11.82 7.98
N LEU A 184 8.75 12.81 7.28
CA LEU A 184 9.52 13.96 6.81
C LEU A 184 9.80 14.91 7.99
N GLU A 185 10.92 15.62 7.90
CA GLU A 185 11.22 16.69 8.85
C GLU A 185 10.17 17.82 8.73
N PRO A 186 9.91 18.59 9.80
CA PRO A 186 9.00 19.74 9.71
C PRO A 186 9.54 20.80 8.74
N GLY A 187 8.66 21.33 7.89
CA GLY A 187 8.97 22.38 6.93
C GLY A 187 8.52 22.09 5.50
N PRO A 188 8.96 22.90 4.53
CA PRO A 188 8.59 22.76 3.14
C PRO A 188 9.37 21.63 2.45
N HIS A 189 8.66 20.77 1.72
CA HIS A 189 9.23 19.73 0.88
C HIS A 189 8.63 19.74 -0.52
N THR A 190 9.38 19.23 -1.48
CA THR A 190 8.92 19.01 -2.86
C THR A 190 8.92 17.54 -3.20
N LEU A 191 7.81 17.05 -3.73
CA LEU A 191 7.68 15.66 -4.15
C LEU A 191 7.13 15.60 -5.57
N THR A 192 7.91 15.00 -6.46
CA THR A 192 7.58 14.80 -7.87
C THR A 192 7.26 13.33 -8.08
N ILE A 193 6.02 13.00 -8.46
CA ILE A 193 5.57 11.62 -8.76
C ILE A 193 5.33 11.50 -10.26
N ARG A 194 5.86 10.44 -10.87
CA ARG A 194 5.62 10.07 -12.27
C ARG A 194 5.34 8.59 -12.35
N GLY A 195 4.32 8.20 -13.11
CA GLY A 195 4.08 6.80 -13.41
C GLY A 195 3.26 6.61 -14.68
N GLU A 196 3.42 5.46 -15.30
CA GLU A 196 2.71 5.08 -16.51
C GLU A 196 2.62 3.57 -16.63
N SER A 197 1.56 3.11 -17.28
CA SER A 197 1.39 1.73 -17.74
C SER A 197 0.48 1.77 -18.97
N ALA A 198 0.92 1.14 -20.06
CA ALA A 198 0.27 1.21 -21.37
C ALA A 198 0.00 2.67 -21.80
N ASP A 199 -1.26 3.03 -22.06
CA ASP A 199 -1.70 4.36 -22.47
C ASP A 199 -2.03 5.29 -21.28
N PHE A 200 -2.01 4.76 -20.06
CA PHE A 200 -2.25 5.53 -18.85
C PHE A 200 -0.96 6.17 -18.33
N SER A 201 -1.03 7.47 -17.98
CA SER A 201 0.07 8.18 -17.33
C SER A 201 -0.44 9.14 -16.26
N VAL A 202 0.31 9.23 -15.16
CA VAL A 202 0.06 10.09 -13.99
C VAL A 202 1.30 10.92 -13.71
N GLY A 203 1.08 12.19 -13.37
CA GLY A 203 2.10 13.05 -12.82
C GLY A 203 1.54 13.97 -11.75
N VAL A 204 2.20 14.02 -10.60
CA VAL A 204 1.85 14.97 -9.55
C VAL A 204 3.11 15.69 -9.08
N ASP A 205 3.06 17.01 -9.04
CA ASP A 205 4.08 17.83 -8.39
C ASP A 205 3.46 18.36 -7.09
N TYR A 206 3.90 17.82 -5.96
CA TYR A 206 3.49 18.24 -4.63
C TYR A 206 4.44 19.29 -4.07
N SER A 207 3.86 20.33 -3.48
CA SER A 207 4.47 21.14 -2.44
C SER A 207 3.87 20.70 -1.10
N LEU A 208 4.68 20.10 -0.25
CA LEU A 208 4.26 19.61 1.06
C LEU A 208 4.69 20.62 2.12
N ASP A 209 3.78 20.97 3.02
CA ASP A 209 4.08 21.75 4.22
C ASP A 209 3.92 20.84 5.43
N VAL A 210 5.03 20.37 5.97
CA VAL A 210 5.06 19.39 7.07
C VAL A 210 5.04 20.14 8.40
N THR A 211 4.00 19.93 9.20
CA THR A 211 3.87 20.60 10.49
C THR A 211 4.82 19.99 11.53
N SER A 212 5.05 20.69 12.64
CA SER A 212 5.66 20.05 13.81
C SER A 212 4.72 18.97 14.40
N PRO A 213 5.26 17.93 15.06
CA PRO A 213 4.48 16.89 15.74
C PRO A 213 3.62 17.40 16.90
#